data_AF-A0A1V5AB71-F1
#
_entry.id   AF-A0A1V5AB71-F1
#
_cell.length_a   1.000
_cell.length_b   1.000
_cell.length_c   1.000
_cell.angle_alpha   90.00
_cell.angle_beta   90.00
_cell.angle_gamma   90.00
#
_symmetry.space_group_name_H-M   'P 1'
#
loop_
_entity.id
_entity.type
_entity.pdbx_description
1 polymer ?
#
loop_
_entity_poly.entity_id
_entity_poly.type
_entity_poly.pdbx_seq_one_letter_code
_entity_poly.pdbx_strand_id
1 'polypeptide(L)'
;MKWGGWTYLIVVATIMIAASGCSSVLYDDEKFMDTWRDHIRNDDELMTQITGAFERSDMITAKEYLRQLSQISADDYSTVLEYQVSPDYQKSQYYFAQYLSAKVDCLNMYVSDIERTEKGDTANQGYYLELAHVKGRSADNSLQLAIDNLPV
;
A
#
# COMPACT_ATOMS: atom_id res chain seq x y z
N MET A 1 53.43 46.88 -10.99
CA MET A 1 52.06 46.40 -11.22
C MET A 1 51.73 45.37 -10.13
N LYS A 2 50.69 45.66 -9.34
CA LYS A 2 49.99 44.68 -8.46
C LYS A 2 49.36 43.62 -9.39
N TRP A 3 49.13 42.36 -9.01
CA TRP A 3 47.86 41.82 -8.49
C TRP A 3 48.11 40.33 -8.21
N GLY A 4 47.81 39.84 -6.99
CA GLY A 4 48.02 38.43 -6.63
C GLY A 4 47.39 38.02 -5.30
N GLY A 5 46.21 38.56 -4.98
CA GLY A 5 45.59 38.42 -3.66
C GLY A 5 44.07 38.32 -3.65
N TRP A 6 43.46 37.69 -4.66
CA TRP A 6 41.99 37.55 -4.75
C TRP A 6 41.48 36.11 -4.91
N THR A 7 42.35 35.11 -4.95
CA THR A 7 41.93 33.70 -5.14
C THR A 7 41.69 32.93 -3.83
N TYR A 8 42.10 33.47 -2.67
CA TYR A 8 41.91 32.79 -1.37
C TYR A 8 40.60 33.12 -0.64
N LEU A 9 39.77 34.03 -1.18
CA LEU A 9 38.52 34.45 -0.56
C LEU A 9 37.26 33.77 -1.12
N ILE A 10 37.40 32.89 -2.13
CA ILE A 10 36.26 32.18 -2.73
C ILE A 10 36.08 30.77 -2.15
N VAL A 11 37.13 30.15 -1.61
CA VAL A 11 37.04 28.79 -1.06
C VAL A 11 36.49 28.76 0.38
N VAL A 12 36.61 29.87 1.13
CA VAL A 12 36.01 29.96 2.49
C VAL A 12 34.53 30.37 2.43
N ALA A 13 34.07 30.99 1.34
CA ALA A 13 32.66 31.31 1.13
C ALA A 13 31.83 30.10 0.64
N THR A 14 32.45 29.05 0.11
CA THR A 14 31.74 27.82 -0.30
C THR A 14 31.39 26.92 0.88
N ILE A 15 31.90 27.20 2.09
CA ILE A 15 31.54 26.47 3.32
C ILE A 15 30.28 27.07 3.99
N MET A 16 29.83 28.28 3.61
CA MET A 16 28.66 28.93 4.21
C MET A 16 27.41 28.98 3.32
N ILE A 17 27.39 28.25 2.20
CA ILE A 17 26.16 27.91 1.46
C ILE A 17 25.99 26.37 1.39
N ALA A 18 26.56 25.66 2.37
CA ALA A 18 26.18 24.28 2.68
C ALA A 18 25.30 24.20 3.94
N ALA A 19 25.00 25.35 4.57
CA ALA A 19 24.28 25.43 5.84
C ALA A 19 22.85 26.01 5.73
N SER A 20 22.38 26.32 4.51
CA SER A 20 21.04 26.91 4.28
C SER A 20 20.12 26.04 3.42
N GLY A 21 20.48 24.78 3.22
CA GLY A 21 19.72 23.80 2.44
C GLY A 21 19.44 22.49 3.17
N CYS A 22 19.53 22.45 4.52
CA CYS A 22 18.76 21.46 5.27
C CYS A 22 17.28 21.80 5.06
N SER A 23 16.75 21.44 3.89
CA SER A 23 15.35 21.09 3.76
C SER A 23 15.14 20.06 4.85
N SER A 24 14.48 20.43 5.95
CA SER A 24 13.88 19.44 6.82
C SER A 24 13.11 18.52 5.88
N VAL A 25 13.52 17.26 5.79
CA VAL A 25 12.70 16.27 5.10
C VAL A 25 11.36 16.30 5.83
N LEU A 26 10.33 16.83 5.18
CA LEU A 26 9.00 16.85 5.74
C LEU A 26 8.49 15.43 5.58
N TYR A 27 8.42 14.71 6.70
CA TYR A 27 7.91 13.36 6.70
C TYR A 27 6.38 13.38 6.72
N ASP A 28 5.77 12.51 5.93
CA ASP A 28 4.32 12.35 5.79
C ASP A 28 3.75 11.31 6.77
N ASP A 29 4.35 11.15 7.96
CA ASP A 29 4.01 10.11 8.93
C ASP A 29 2.52 10.12 9.32
N GLU A 30 1.96 11.32 9.56
CA GLU A 30 0.54 11.46 9.90
C GLU A 30 -0.36 11.04 8.75
N LYS A 31 -0.04 11.46 7.51
CA LYS A 31 -0.80 11.05 6.32
C LYS A 31 -0.71 9.55 6.07
N PHE A 32 0.47 8.97 6.24
CA PHE A 32 0.66 7.52 6.14
C PHE A 32 -0.25 6.78 7.12
N MET A 33 -0.27 7.20 8.40
CA MET A 33 -1.11 6.57 9.42
C MET A 33 -2.61 6.83 9.19
N ASP A 34 -2.99 7.96 8.62
CA ASP A 34 -4.38 8.22 8.25
C ASP A 34 -4.84 7.34 7.09
N THR A 35 -4.05 7.23 6.02
CA THR A 35 -4.30 6.27 4.92
C THR A 35 -4.38 4.83 5.44
N TRP A 36 -3.48 4.44 6.33
CA TRP A 36 -3.54 3.12 6.97
C TRP A 36 -4.88 2.89 7.66
N ARG A 37 -5.29 3.80 8.55
CA ARG A 37 -6.52 3.64 9.35
C ARG A 37 -7.75 3.64 8.46
N ASP A 38 -7.80 4.54 7.49
CA ASP A 38 -8.90 4.62 6.54
C ASP A 38 -9.01 3.36 5.70
N HIS A 39 -7.88 2.81 5.23
CA HIS A 39 -7.86 1.54 4.52
C HIS A 39 -8.43 0.42 5.37
N ILE A 40 -7.94 0.21 6.61
CA ILE A 40 -8.40 -0.88 7.49
C ILE A 40 -9.90 -0.76 7.80
N ARG A 41 -10.40 0.45 8.03
CA ARG A 41 -11.84 0.68 8.23
C ARG A 41 -12.66 0.30 6.99
N ASN A 42 -12.25 0.78 5.82
CA ASN A 42 -12.92 0.46 4.56
C ASN A 42 -12.89 -1.05 4.28
N ASP A 43 -11.77 -1.70 4.62
CA ASP A 43 -11.60 -3.13 4.49
C ASP A 43 -12.61 -3.91 5.32
N ASP A 44 -12.69 -3.63 6.63
CA ASP A 44 -13.62 -4.29 7.54
C ASP A 44 -15.09 -4.09 7.11
N GLU A 45 -15.45 -2.87 6.71
CA GLU A 45 -16.79 -2.54 6.24
C GLU A 45 -17.16 -3.31 4.97
N LEU A 46 -16.27 -3.32 3.96
CA LEU A 46 -16.52 -4.01 2.70
C LEU A 46 -16.44 -5.53 2.84
N MET A 47 -15.53 -6.07 3.65
CA MET A 47 -15.45 -7.51 3.91
C MET A 47 -16.72 -8.03 4.60
N THR A 48 -17.32 -7.23 5.49
CA THR A 48 -18.64 -7.54 6.08
C THR A 48 -19.72 -7.60 5.00
N GLN A 49 -19.74 -6.65 4.07
CA GLN A 49 -20.71 -6.61 2.97
C GLN A 49 -20.52 -7.78 1.98
N ILE A 50 -19.27 -8.11 1.64
CA ILE A 50 -18.89 -9.26 0.80
C ILE A 50 -19.38 -10.56 1.43
N THR A 51 -19.10 -10.77 2.71
CA THR A 51 -19.52 -11.97 3.45
C THR A 51 -21.04 -12.10 3.43
N GLY A 52 -21.77 -11.02 3.74
CA GLY A 52 -23.23 -11.03 3.70
C GLY A 52 -23.81 -11.29 2.29
N ALA A 53 -23.14 -10.83 1.23
CA ALA A 53 -23.54 -11.12 -0.13
C ALA A 53 -23.36 -12.62 -0.47
N PHE A 54 -22.22 -13.22 -0.09
CA PHE A 54 -22.00 -14.66 -0.25
C PHE A 54 -23.01 -15.51 0.52
N GLU A 55 -23.34 -15.15 1.77
CA GLU A 55 -24.35 -15.85 2.58
C GLU A 55 -25.74 -15.86 1.92
N ARG A 56 -26.08 -14.78 1.20
CA ARG A 56 -27.33 -14.69 0.42
C ARG A 56 -27.23 -15.27 -0.99
N SER A 57 -26.09 -15.87 -1.34
CA SER A 57 -25.79 -16.36 -2.69
C SER A 57 -25.87 -15.28 -3.79
N ASP A 58 -25.65 -14.02 -3.44
CA ASP A 58 -25.67 -12.88 -4.35
C ASP A 58 -24.27 -12.60 -4.92
N MET A 59 -23.89 -13.41 -5.91
CA MET A 59 -22.54 -13.37 -6.49
C MET A 59 -22.26 -12.08 -7.27
N ILE A 60 -23.29 -11.44 -7.84
CA ILE A 60 -23.14 -10.20 -8.59
C ILE A 60 -22.73 -9.08 -7.64
N THR A 61 -23.47 -8.90 -6.55
CA THR A 61 -23.14 -7.89 -5.54
C THR A 61 -21.83 -8.21 -4.81
N ALA A 62 -21.55 -9.48 -4.50
CA ALA A 62 -20.26 -9.88 -3.92
C ALA A 62 -19.08 -9.48 -4.82
N LYS A 63 -19.19 -9.73 -6.14
CA LYS A 63 -18.18 -9.34 -7.13
C LYS A 63 -17.98 -7.83 -7.21
N GLU A 64 -19.05 -7.04 -7.12
CA GLU A 64 -18.96 -5.57 -7.11
C GLU A 64 -18.20 -5.05 -5.89
N TYR A 65 -18.51 -5.55 -4.69
CA TYR A 65 -17.78 -5.17 -3.48
C TYR A 65 -16.31 -5.62 -3.49
N LEU A 66 -16.02 -6.83 -4.00
CA LEU A 66 -14.64 -7.30 -4.19
C LEU A 66 -13.84 -6.37 -5.11
N ARG A 67 -14.44 -5.90 -6.21
CA ARG A 67 -13.80 -4.93 -7.12
C ARG A 67 -13.59 -3.58 -6.46
N GLN A 68 -14.57 -3.09 -5.70
CA GLN A 68 -14.44 -1.84 -4.97
C GLN A 68 -13.28 -1.89 -3.98
N LEU A 69 -13.18 -2.97 -3.19
CA LEU A 69 -12.09 -3.13 -2.24
C LEU A 69 -10.73 -3.30 -2.92
N SER A 70 -10.68 -3.99 -4.07
CA SER A 70 -9.47 -4.11 -4.89
C SER A 70 -9.00 -2.75 -5.39
N GLN A 71 -9.92 -1.90 -5.85
CA GLN A 71 -9.60 -0.54 -6.29
C GLN A 71 -9.05 0.32 -5.15
N ILE A 72 -9.72 0.33 -3.98
CA ILE A 72 -9.24 1.05 -2.79
C ILE A 72 -7.82 0.58 -2.42
N SER A 73 -7.59 -0.73 -2.37
CA SER A 73 -6.29 -1.31 -2.05
C SER A 73 -5.20 -0.88 -3.05
N ALA A 74 -5.54 -0.80 -4.34
CA ALA A 74 -4.60 -0.37 -5.40
C ALA A 74 -4.29 1.13 -5.34
N ASP A 75 -5.28 1.96 -5.04
CA ASP A 75 -5.13 3.41 -4.90
C ASP A 75 -4.30 3.74 -3.65
N ASP A 76 -4.58 3.07 -2.53
CA ASP A 76 -3.81 3.21 -1.30
C ASP A 76 -2.38 2.70 -1.48
N TYR A 77 -2.16 1.60 -2.22
CA TYR A 77 -0.82 1.09 -2.52
C TYR A 77 0.02 2.15 -3.24
N SER A 78 -0.56 2.75 -4.28
CA SER A 78 0.12 3.79 -5.07
C SER A 78 0.44 5.00 -4.20
N THR A 79 -0.51 5.40 -3.36
CA THR A 79 -0.39 6.55 -2.45
C THR A 79 0.67 6.32 -1.37
N VAL A 80 0.67 5.14 -0.72
CA VAL A 80 1.62 4.80 0.34
C VAL A 80 3.06 4.81 -0.16
N LEU A 81 3.32 4.42 -1.41
CA LEU A 81 4.67 4.45 -2.00
C LEU A 81 5.20 5.87 -2.26
N GLU A 82 4.33 6.87 -2.35
CA GLU A 82 4.70 8.27 -2.56
C GLU A 82 5.10 8.97 -1.25
N TYR A 83 4.65 8.46 -0.11
CA TYR A 83 4.95 9.06 1.18
C TYR A 83 6.41 8.92 1.57
N GLN A 84 7.02 10.04 1.93
CA GLN A 84 8.32 10.03 2.58
C GLN A 84 8.11 9.94 4.08
N VAL A 85 8.33 8.77 4.68
CA VAL A 85 8.13 8.57 6.13
C VAL A 85 9.45 8.60 6.92
N SER A 86 9.37 8.91 8.20
CA SER A 86 10.50 8.91 9.11
C SER A 86 11.09 7.50 9.27
N PRO A 87 12.35 7.37 9.71
CA PRO A 87 12.99 6.07 9.89
C PRO A 87 12.20 5.08 10.75
N ASP A 88 11.39 5.59 11.68
CA ASP A 88 10.57 4.79 12.59
C ASP A 88 9.42 4.07 11.85
N TYR A 89 8.89 4.65 10.77
CA TYR A 89 7.79 4.08 9.99
C TYR A 89 8.23 3.35 8.72
N GLN A 90 9.47 3.48 8.27
CA GLN A 90 9.93 2.93 6.97
C GLN A 90 9.66 1.43 6.79
N LYS A 91 9.85 0.63 7.85
CA LYS A 91 9.57 -0.82 7.79
C LYS A 91 8.08 -1.11 7.74
N SER A 92 7.29 -0.40 8.54
CA SER A 92 5.84 -0.55 8.56
C SER A 92 5.24 -0.18 7.19
N GLN A 93 5.67 0.95 6.61
CA GLN A 93 5.29 1.38 5.26
C GLN A 93 5.62 0.31 4.21
N TYR A 94 6.84 -0.24 4.23
CA TYR A 94 7.26 -1.29 3.30
C TYR A 94 6.33 -2.52 3.36
N TYR A 95 6.07 -3.04 4.55
CA TYR A 95 5.23 -4.23 4.72
C TYR A 95 3.75 -3.93 4.44
N PHE A 96 3.27 -2.73 4.74
CA PHE A 96 1.91 -2.32 4.41
C PHE A 96 1.70 -2.25 2.90
N ALA A 97 2.66 -1.70 2.16
CA ALA A 97 2.62 -1.71 0.70
C ALA A 97 2.61 -3.15 0.14
N GLN A 98 3.38 -4.08 0.72
CA GLN A 98 3.34 -5.50 0.35
C GLN A 98 1.97 -6.13 0.62
N TYR A 99 1.36 -5.82 1.77
CA TYR A 99 0.00 -6.25 2.10
C TYR A 99 -1.01 -5.77 1.06
N LEU A 100 -1.02 -4.47 0.74
CA LEU A 100 -1.95 -3.89 -0.24
C LEU A 100 -1.81 -4.54 -1.62
N SER A 101 -0.56 -4.73 -2.09
CA SER A 101 -0.29 -5.38 -3.37
C SER A 101 -0.77 -6.85 -3.41
N ALA A 102 -0.44 -7.63 -2.37
CA ALA A 102 -0.88 -9.02 -2.26
C ALA A 102 -2.41 -9.14 -2.14
N LYS A 103 -3.05 -8.14 -1.52
CA LYS A 103 -4.50 -8.08 -1.37
C LYS A 103 -5.21 -7.78 -2.68
N VAL A 104 -4.71 -6.85 -3.49
CA VAL A 104 -5.21 -6.62 -4.87
C VAL A 104 -5.18 -7.92 -5.68
N ASP A 105 -4.06 -8.64 -5.65
CA ASP A 105 -3.93 -9.95 -6.30
C ASP A 105 -4.99 -10.94 -5.80
N CYS A 106 -5.16 -11.06 -4.49
CA CYS A 106 -6.13 -11.94 -3.85
C CYS A 106 -7.57 -11.63 -4.33
N LEU A 107 -7.98 -10.37 -4.25
CA LEU A 107 -9.33 -9.94 -4.62
C LEU A 107 -9.62 -10.13 -6.11
N ASN A 108 -8.64 -9.85 -6.98
CA ASN A 108 -8.77 -10.07 -8.42
C ASN A 108 -8.91 -11.55 -8.78
N MET A 109 -8.29 -12.46 -8.00
CA MET A 109 -8.48 -13.90 -8.18
C MET A 109 -9.89 -14.35 -7.79
N TYR A 110 -10.46 -13.83 -6.69
CA TYR A 110 -11.87 -14.08 -6.34
C TYR A 110 -12.83 -13.56 -7.41
N VAL A 111 -12.63 -12.34 -7.91
CA VAL A 111 -13.45 -11.78 -9.00
C VAL A 111 -13.38 -12.67 -10.24
N SER A 112 -12.18 -13.14 -10.60
CA SER A 112 -11.98 -14.02 -11.75
C SER A 112 -12.68 -15.37 -11.59
N ASP A 113 -12.69 -15.96 -10.39
CA ASP A 113 -13.38 -17.22 -10.11
C ASP A 113 -14.91 -17.07 -10.27
N ILE A 114 -15.48 -15.97 -9.78
CA ILE A 114 -16.91 -15.64 -9.97
C ILE A 114 -17.24 -15.47 -11.46
N GLU A 115 -16.45 -14.68 -12.21
CA GLU A 115 -16.71 -14.44 -13.64
C GLU A 115 -16.63 -15.71 -14.49
N ARG A 116 -15.76 -16.65 -14.15
CA ARG A 116 -15.68 -17.94 -14.85
C ARG A 116 -16.87 -18.83 -14.51
N THR A 117 -17.28 -18.84 -13.24
CA THR A 117 -18.50 -19.53 -12.80
C THR A 117 -19.73 -19.01 -13.55
N GLU A 118 -19.86 -17.69 -13.73
CA GLU A 118 -20.92 -17.06 -14.52
C GLU A 118 -20.91 -17.49 -16.00
N LYS A 119 -19.73 -17.73 -16.56
CA LYS A 119 -19.54 -18.19 -17.95
C LYS A 119 -19.70 -19.71 -18.11
N GLY A 120 -19.96 -20.45 -17.03
CA GLY A 120 -20.04 -21.92 -17.05
C GLY A 120 -18.70 -22.61 -17.29
N ASP A 121 -17.58 -21.90 -17.15
CA ASP A 121 -16.23 -22.42 -17.33
C ASP A 121 -15.74 -23.09 -16.05
N THR A 122 -16.07 -24.37 -15.91
CA THR A 122 -15.79 -25.17 -14.71
C THR A 122 -14.44 -25.87 -14.74
N ALA A 123 -13.70 -25.82 -15.85
CA ALA A 123 -12.47 -26.59 -16.06
C ALA A 123 -11.34 -26.24 -15.08
N ASN A 124 -11.42 -25.08 -14.42
CA ASN A 124 -10.47 -24.61 -13.43
C ASN A 124 -11.17 -23.98 -12.20
N GLN A 125 -12.44 -24.29 -12.00
CA GLN A 125 -13.19 -23.79 -10.84
C GLN A 125 -12.52 -24.36 -9.58
N GLY A 126 -12.19 -23.50 -8.62
CA GLY A 126 -11.45 -23.88 -7.42
C GLY A 126 -9.92 -23.75 -7.52
N TYR A 127 -9.31 -23.79 -8.71
CA TYR A 127 -7.88 -23.47 -8.84
C TYR A 127 -7.61 -22.00 -8.51
N TYR A 128 -8.45 -21.09 -9.03
CA TYR A 128 -8.34 -19.66 -8.73
C TYR A 128 -8.67 -19.34 -7.27
N LEU A 129 -9.62 -20.07 -6.68
CA LEU A 129 -9.91 -19.97 -5.26
C LEU A 129 -8.69 -20.33 -4.40
N GLU A 130 -7.98 -21.42 -4.74
CA GLU A 130 -6.77 -21.78 -3.99
C GLU A 130 -5.65 -20.75 -4.16
N LEU A 131 -5.46 -20.21 -5.38
CA LEU A 131 -4.52 -19.10 -5.59
C LEU A 131 -4.91 -17.86 -4.76
N ALA A 132 -6.21 -17.54 -4.70
CA ALA A 132 -6.71 -16.45 -3.88
C ALA A 132 -6.38 -16.70 -2.40
N HIS A 133 -6.59 -17.90 -1.87
CA HIS A 133 -6.21 -18.24 -0.49
C HIS A 133 -4.71 -18.09 -0.22
N VAL A 134 -3.85 -18.54 -1.13
CA VAL A 134 -2.39 -18.37 -1.00
C VAL A 134 -2.02 -16.89 -0.94
N LYS A 135 -2.61 -16.08 -1.82
CA LYS A 135 -2.38 -14.62 -1.85
C LYS A 135 -2.93 -13.92 -0.61
N GLY A 136 -4.11 -14.31 -0.14
CA GLY A 136 -4.71 -13.83 1.11
C GLY A 136 -3.80 -14.09 2.32
N ARG A 137 -3.31 -15.33 2.49
CA ARG A 137 -2.33 -15.64 3.55
C ARG A 137 -1.06 -14.80 3.47
N SER A 138 -0.58 -14.53 2.26
CA SER A 138 0.59 -13.66 2.06
C SER A 138 0.30 -12.20 2.44
N ALA A 139 -0.90 -11.71 2.15
CA ALA A 139 -1.35 -10.39 2.57
C ALA A 139 -1.41 -10.30 4.10
N ASP A 140 -2.09 -11.25 4.76
CA ASP A 140 -2.23 -11.28 6.22
C ASP A 140 -0.86 -11.30 6.93
N ASN A 141 0.07 -12.12 6.45
CA ASN A 141 1.44 -12.15 6.96
C ASN A 141 2.15 -10.79 6.84
N SER A 142 1.95 -10.10 5.70
CA SER A 142 2.57 -8.79 5.46
C SER A 142 1.95 -7.72 6.36
N LEU A 143 0.63 -7.76 6.59
CA LEU A 143 -0.04 -6.87 7.52
C LEU A 143 0.45 -7.06 8.95
N GLN A 144 0.60 -8.31 9.39
CA GLN A 144 1.16 -8.59 10.73
C GLN A 144 2.57 -8.02 10.87
N LEU A 145 3.45 -8.23 9.88
CA LEU A 145 4.79 -7.65 9.89
C LEU A 145 4.76 -6.11 9.90
N ALA A 146 3.81 -5.50 9.19
CA ALA A 146 3.64 -4.06 9.19
C ALA A 146 3.24 -3.53 10.58
N ILE A 147 2.33 -4.22 11.28
CA ILE A 147 1.90 -3.91 12.65
C ILE A 147 3.04 -4.09 13.64
N ASP A 148 3.78 -5.20 13.56
CA ASP A 148 4.91 -5.52 14.45
C ASP A 148 6.05 -4.50 14.36
N ASN A 149 6.08 -3.70 13.29
CA ASN A 149 7.08 -2.66 13.06
C ASN A 149 6.50 -1.23 13.17
N LEU A 150 5.28 -1.05 13.71
CA LEU A 150 4.80 0.28 14.09
C LEU A 150 5.58 0.82 15.30
N PRO A 151 5.88 2.13 15.37
CA PRO A 151 6.47 2.74 16.55
C PRO A 151 5.53 2.59 17.75
N VAL A 152 6.10 2.27 18.92
CA VAL A 152 5.38 2.10 20.20
C VAL A 152 5.06 3.45 20.83
#